data_AF-A0A3S1ADF0-F1
#
_entry.id   AF-A0A3S1ADF0-F1
#
_cell.length_a   1.000
_cell.length_b   1.000
_cell.length_c   1.000
_cell.angle_alpha   90.00
_cell.angle_beta   90.00
_cell.angle_gamma   90.00
#
_symmetry.space_group_name_H-M   'P 1'
#
loop_
_entity.id
_entity.type
_entity.pdbx_description
1 polymer ?
#
loop_
_entity_poly.entity_id
_entity_poly.type
_entity_poly.pdbx_seq_one_letter_code
_entity_poly.pdbx_strand_id
1 'polypeptide(L)'
;MFTNKRLVNSLVEKIGQAERETLEALRDGRVEQEPALTDRLLARMENVLDGKLVAGVRWTVKTLTDRGRGSQESEFGADFMAALELSVGEDHVRKGFLVQSKLVEPSQTFSKAEFARLKDQCKKMLAFSPASFVFLYSKESDIVVVRAKDILKSPDCNPHELTSKKMVNFYREHFECFIGDRGIHRANPQGLEDLRQRYEAKRLVLLYGSEGDESYDAVQLNLFE
;
A
#
# COMPACT_ATOMS: atom_id res chain seq x y z
N MET A 1 -15.59 -2.73 14.68
CA MET A 1 -14.54 -1.73 14.36
C MET A 1 -13.33 -2.12 15.19
N PHE A 2 -12.15 -2.26 14.59
CA PHE A 2 -10.98 -2.68 15.36
C PHE A 2 -10.45 -1.49 16.16
N THR A 3 -10.57 -1.54 17.49
CA THR A 3 -10.41 -0.37 18.38
C THR A 3 -9.17 -0.42 19.28
N ASN A 4 -8.21 -1.31 19.00
CA ASN A 4 -6.96 -1.36 19.77
C ASN A 4 -6.05 -0.17 19.39
N LYS A 5 -6.31 0.98 20.03
CA LYS A 5 -5.60 2.25 19.79
C LYS A 5 -4.09 2.12 19.98
N ARG A 6 -3.64 1.29 20.94
CA ARG A 6 -2.21 1.08 21.19
C ARG A 6 -1.55 0.36 20.02
N LEU A 7 -2.18 -0.69 19.49
CA LEU A 7 -1.71 -1.38 18.29
C LEU A 7 -1.67 -0.43 17.10
N VAL A 8 -2.79 0.24 16.81
CA VAL A 8 -2.89 1.15 15.66
C VAL A 8 -1.83 2.26 15.73
N ASN A 9 -1.65 2.90 16.89
CA ASN A 9 -0.63 3.93 17.06
C ASN A 9 0.78 3.39 16.80
N SER A 10 1.12 2.24 17.35
CA SER A 10 2.43 1.62 17.19
C SER A 10 2.72 1.23 15.73
N LEU A 11 1.69 0.75 15.01
CA LEU A 11 1.81 0.47 13.57
C LEU A 11 2.01 1.73 12.75
N VAL A 12 1.21 2.77 13.01
CA VAL A 12 1.28 4.04 12.29
C VAL A 12 2.63 4.74 12.52
N GLU A 13 3.20 4.65 13.73
CA GLU A 13 4.55 5.14 14.02
C GLU A 13 5.62 4.46 13.16
N LYS A 14 5.53 3.13 13.01
CA LYS A 14 6.42 2.34 12.14
C LYS A 14 6.24 2.68 10.67
N ILE A 15 5.01 2.83 10.20
CA ILE A 15 4.72 3.29 8.83
C ILE A 15 5.29 4.69 8.61
N GLY A 16 5.13 5.60 9.56
CA GLY A 16 5.70 6.95 9.48
C GLY A 16 7.24 6.94 9.46
N GLN A 17 7.88 5.98 10.13
CA GLN A 17 9.34 5.78 9.99
C GLN A 17 9.71 5.35 8.57
N ALA A 18 9.01 4.36 8.00
CA ALA A 18 9.26 3.90 6.64
C ALA A 18 9.06 5.02 5.59
N GLU A 19 8.03 5.86 5.77
CA GLU A 19 7.79 7.06 4.94
C GLU A 19 8.96 8.04 5.01
N ARG A 20 9.38 8.44 6.23
CA ARG A 20 10.49 9.39 6.42
C ARG A 20 11.78 8.91 5.77
N GLU A 21 12.19 7.68 6.04
CA GLU A 21 13.43 7.10 5.48
C GLU A 21 13.37 7.00 3.93
N THR A 22 12.17 6.79 3.38
CA THR A 22 11.97 6.75 1.92
C THR A 22 12.10 8.14 1.30
N LEU A 23 11.47 9.15 1.90
CA LEU A 23 11.53 10.53 1.42
C LEU A 23 12.91 11.17 1.62
N GLU A 24 13.64 10.81 2.68
CA GLU A 24 15.04 11.18 2.83
C GLU A 24 15.88 10.65 1.66
N ALA A 25 15.69 9.39 1.26
CA ALA A 25 16.40 8.84 0.11
C ALA A 25 16.05 9.55 -1.21
N LEU A 26 14.82 10.05 -1.35
CA LEU A 26 14.41 10.87 -2.50
C LEU A 26 15.09 12.24 -2.48
N ARG A 27 15.09 12.91 -1.33
CA ARG A 27 15.68 14.24 -1.14
C ARG A 27 17.20 14.23 -1.33
N ASP A 28 17.85 13.15 -0.90
CA ASP A 28 19.29 12.94 -1.08
C ASP A 28 19.70 12.53 -2.50
N GLY A 29 18.74 12.30 -3.41
CA GLY A 29 19.01 11.78 -4.76
C GLY A 29 19.45 10.31 -4.79
N ARG A 30 19.31 9.56 -3.69
CA ARG A 30 19.62 8.12 -3.62
C ARG A 30 18.57 7.26 -4.34
N VAL A 31 17.39 7.82 -4.60
CA VAL A 31 16.35 7.30 -5.51
C VAL A 31 15.71 8.47 -6.22
N GLU A 32 15.60 8.39 -7.53
CA GLU A 32 15.02 9.47 -8.34
C GLU A 32 13.79 9.04 -9.13
N GLN A 33 13.59 7.73 -9.28
CA GLN A 33 12.56 7.16 -10.14
C GLN A 33 11.39 6.61 -9.32
N GLU A 34 10.17 6.91 -9.74
CA GLU A 34 8.92 6.50 -9.10
C GLU A 34 8.85 4.99 -8.78
N PRO A 35 9.15 4.06 -9.72
CA PRO A 35 9.11 2.62 -9.40
C PRO A 35 10.07 2.23 -8.27
N ALA A 36 11.27 2.80 -8.27
CA ALA A 36 12.29 2.53 -7.26
C ALA A 36 11.93 3.14 -5.90
N LEU A 37 11.19 4.25 -5.87
CA LEU A 37 10.65 4.81 -4.63
C LEU A 37 9.59 3.89 -4.04
N THR A 38 8.66 3.38 -4.86
CA THR A 38 7.67 2.42 -4.41
C THR A 38 8.33 1.15 -3.88
N ASP A 39 9.31 0.59 -4.59
CA ASP A 39 10.10 -0.56 -4.10
C ASP A 39 10.74 -0.28 -2.74
N ARG A 40 11.35 0.90 -2.59
CA ARG A 40 12.01 1.28 -1.34
C ARG A 40 11.00 1.45 -0.21
N LEU A 41 9.85 2.07 -0.45
CA LEU A 41 8.79 2.23 0.54
C LEU A 41 8.30 0.88 1.06
N LEU A 42 7.99 -0.05 0.15
CA LEU A 42 7.52 -1.39 0.51
C LEU A 42 8.58 -2.17 1.29
N ALA A 43 9.84 -2.14 0.83
CA ALA A 43 10.94 -2.77 1.55
C ALA A 43 11.16 -2.17 2.95
N ARG A 44 10.96 -0.85 3.11
CA ARG A 44 11.05 -0.20 4.43
C ARG A 44 9.89 -0.61 5.33
N MET A 45 8.67 -0.67 4.81
CA MET A 45 7.51 -1.18 5.54
C MET A 45 7.72 -2.62 6.02
N GLU A 46 8.26 -3.49 5.16
CA GLU A 46 8.64 -4.86 5.49
C GLU A 46 9.68 -4.88 6.63
N ASN A 47 10.77 -4.13 6.51
CA ASN A 47 11.82 -4.08 7.54
C ASN A 47 11.33 -3.61 8.93
N VAL A 48 10.40 -2.65 8.99
CA VAL A 48 9.94 -2.10 10.27
C VAL A 48 8.84 -2.93 10.94
N LEU A 49 8.18 -3.83 10.21
CA LEU A 49 7.05 -4.64 10.68
C LEU A 49 7.35 -6.14 10.73
N ASP A 50 8.10 -6.70 9.78
CA ASP A 50 8.28 -8.14 9.67
C ASP A 50 8.98 -8.75 10.89
N GLY A 51 8.42 -9.87 11.37
CA GLY A 51 8.81 -10.56 12.59
C GLY A 51 8.60 -9.78 13.89
N LYS A 52 8.06 -8.54 13.85
CA LYS A 52 7.93 -7.69 15.04
C LYS A 52 6.68 -8.03 15.83
N LEU A 53 6.84 -8.10 17.15
CA LEU A 53 5.72 -8.08 18.09
C LEU A 53 5.33 -6.62 18.35
N VAL A 54 4.12 -6.25 17.94
CA VAL A 54 3.57 -4.91 18.11
C VAL A 54 2.28 -5.02 18.90
N ALA A 55 2.28 -4.49 20.13
CA ALA A 55 1.11 -4.49 21.02
C ALA A 55 0.41 -5.87 21.15
N GLY A 56 1.20 -6.94 21.27
CA GLY A 56 0.69 -8.32 21.41
C GLY A 56 0.34 -9.02 20.09
N VAL A 57 0.55 -8.38 18.94
CA VAL A 57 0.35 -8.96 17.61
C VAL A 57 1.69 -9.16 16.92
N ARG A 58 1.99 -10.38 16.50
CA ARG A 58 3.17 -10.69 15.68
C ARG A 58 2.84 -10.41 14.21
N TRP A 59 3.69 -9.62 13.57
CA TRP A 59 3.52 -9.23 12.18
C TRP A 59 4.45 -10.01 11.26
N THR A 60 3.88 -10.47 10.15
CA THR A 60 4.61 -11.01 9.00
C THR A 60 4.30 -10.13 7.81
N VAL A 61 5.34 -9.64 7.13
CA VAL A 61 5.19 -8.82 5.92
C VAL A 61 5.86 -9.51 4.75
N LYS A 62 5.18 -9.58 3.62
CA LYS A 62 5.72 -10.17 2.40
C LYS A 62 5.53 -9.23 1.23
N THR A 63 6.64 -8.86 0.58
CA THR A 63 6.61 -8.16 -0.69
C THR A 63 6.84 -9.14 -1.84
N LEU A 64 5.92 -9.19 -2.80
CA LEU A 64 6.11 -9.89 -4.07
C LEU A 64 6.39 -8.88 -5.17
N THR A 65 7.39 -9.15 -6.01
CA THR A 65 7.76 -8.31 -7.17
C THR A 65 7.90 -9.19 -8.41
N ASP A 66 7.33 -8.78 -9.54
CA ASP A 66 7.57 -9.46 -10.83
C ASP A 66 9.01 -9.21 -11.34
N ARG A 67 9.68 -10.25 -11.86
CA ARG A 67 11.02 -10.22 -12.47
C ARG A 67 11.04 -10.77 -13.91
N GLY A 68 9.88 -10.96 -14.55
CA GLY A 68 9.76 -11.57 -15.88
C GLY A 68 10.11 -10.64 -17.05
N ARG A 69 10.75 -11.22 -18.08
CA ARG A 69 10.96 -10.58 -19.40
C ARG A 69 9.61 -10.55 -20.14
N GLY A 70 8.99 -9.38 -20.20
CA GLY A 70 7.68 -9.19 -20.84
C GLY A 70 6.57 -8.73 -19.90
N SER A 71 6.91 -8.05 -18.78
CA SER A 71 5.94 -7.40 -17.89
C SER A 71 4.87 -6.70 -18.71
N GLN A 72 3.67 -7.29 -18.74
CA GLN A 72 2.50 -6.73 -19.37
C GLN A 72 2.27 -5.35 -18.78
N GLU A 73 2.54 -4.32 -19.56
CA GLU A 73 2.24 -2.95 -19.18
C GLU A 73 0.71 -2.78 -19.09
N SER A 74 0.18 -2.92 -17.87
CA SER A 74 -1.02 -2.25 -17.33
C SER A 74 -2.43 -2.71 -17.73
N GLU A 75 -2.90 -3.88 -17.28
CA GLU A 75 -4.35 -4.14 -17.28
C GLU A 75 -5.08 -3.42 -16.12
N PHE A 76 -4.45 -3.31 -14.94
CA PHE A 76 -5.12 -2.86 -13.70
C PHE A 76 -4.88 -1.40 -13.32
N GLY A 77 -3.84 -0.79 -13.88
CA GLY A 77 -3.50 0.62 -13.60
C GLY A 77 -2.98 0.89 -12.17
N ALA A 78 -2.53 -0.14 -11.45
CA ALA A 78 -1.90 -0.03 -10.13
C ALA A 78 -0.41 -0.38 -10.19
N ASP A 79 0.40 0.30 -9.38
CA ASP A 79 1.81 -0.03 -9.16
C ASP A 79 2.02 -1.02 -8.02
N PHE A 80 1.12 -1.03 -7.04
CA PHE A 80 1.07 -2.07 -6.03
C PHE A 80 -0.33 -2.27 -5.45
N MET A 81 -0.51 -3.42 -4.81
CA MET A 81 -1.66 -3.74 -3.98
C MET A 81 -1.18 -3.98 -2.55
N ALA A 82 -1.97 -3.54 -1.57
CA ALA A 82 -1.74 -3.86 -0.18
C ALA A 82 -2.89 -4.71 0.35
N ALA A 83 -2.58 -5.81 1.02
CA ALA A 83 -3.53 -6.68 1.69
C ALA A 83 -3.23 -6.71 3.19
N LEU A 84 -4.27 -6.67 4.01
CA LEU A 84 -4.22 -6.84 5.45
C LEU A 84 -5.03 -8.08 5.83
N GLU A 85 -4.40 -8.97 6.57
CA GLU A 85 -5.05 -10.03 7.33
C GLU A 85 -4.67 -9.89 8.81
N LEU A 86 -5.66 -9.82 9.68
CA LEU A 86 -5.47 -9.67 11.13
C LEU A 86 -6.39 -10.64 11.84
N SER A 87 -5.83 -11.48 12.71
CA SER A 87 -6.57 -12.39 13.59
C SER A 87 -6.16 -12.14 15.04
N VAL A 88 -7.09 -11.60 15.84
CA VAL A 88 -6.88 -11.27 17.26
C VAL A 88 -8.13 -11.67 18.04
N GLY A 89 -8.00 -12.59 19.00
CA GLY A 89 -9.13 -13.23 19.66
C GLY A 89 -10.09 -13.85 18.63
N GLU A 90 -11.37 -13.49 18.73
CA GLU A 90 -12.43 -13.91 17.80
C GLU A 90 -12.55 -12.99 16.57
N ASP A 91 -11.83 -11.86 16.55
CA ASP A 91 -11.89 -10.90 15.45
C ASP A 91 -10.97 -11.32 14.30
N HIS A 92 -11.55 -11.53 13.13
CA HIS A 92 -10.83 -11.75 11.88
C HIS A 92 -11.14 -10.63 10.87
N VAL A 93 -10.10 -9.92 10.44
CA VAL A 93 -10.20 -8.85 9.44
C VAL A 93 -9.37 -9.22 8.23
N ARG A 94 -10.01 -9.19 7.05
CA ARG A 94 -9.35 -9.31 5.76
C ARG A 94 -9.83 -8.23 4.81
N LYS A 95 -8.89 -7.49 4.22
CA LYS A 95 -9.18 -6.39 3.29
C LYS A 95 -7.91 -5.97 2.56
N GLY A 96 -8.07 -5.22 1.48
CA GLY A 96 -6.93 -4.61 0.79
C GLY A 96 -7.30 -3.34 0.04
N PHE A 97 -6.34 -2.79 -0.68
CA PHE A 97 -6.55 -1.64 -1.56
C PHE A 97 -5.52 -1.63 -2.70
N LEU A 98 -5.87 -0.92 -3.78
CA LEU A 98 -5.02 -0.72 -4.94
C LEU A 98 -4.36 0.66 -4.89
N VAL A 99 -3.11 0.73 -5.34
CA VAL A 99 -2.34 1.98 -5.37
C VAL A 99 -1.66 2.19 -6.71
N GLN A 100 -1.92 3.34 -7.33
CA GLN A 100 -1.07 3.93 -8.35
C GLN A 100 -0.11 4.92 -7.69
N SER A 101 1.18 4.85 -8.02
CA SER A 101 2.17 5.81 -7.52
C SER A 101 2.36 6.95 -8.51
N LYS A 102 2.64 8.16 -8.00
CA LYS A 102 3.05 9.32 -8.80
C LYS A 102 4.14 10.12 -8.10
N LEU A 103 5.31 10.27 -8.70
CA LEU A 103 6.28 11.28 -8.28
C LEU A 103 5.94 12.61 -8.94
N VAL A 104 5.46 13.57 -8.16
CA VAL A 104 5.04 14.90 -8.64
C VAL A 104 5.21 15.91 -7.51
N GLU A 105 5.83 17.05 -7.80
CA GLU A 105 5.95 18.12 -6.82
C GLU A 105 4.67 18.97 -6.75
N PRO A 106 4.28 19.49 -5.57
CA PRO A 106 3.10 20.35 -5.43
C PRO A 106 3.11 21.59 -6.34
N SER A 107 4.29 22.17 -6.58
CA SER A 107 4.43 23.34 -7.45
C SER A 107 4.58 23.01 -8.94
N GLN A 108 4.64 21.72 -9.30
CA GLN A 108 4.89 21.30 -10.67
C GLN A 108 3.62 21.36 -11.52
N THR A 109 3.74 21.84 -12.76
CA THR A 109 2.66 21.71 -13.75
C THR A 109 2.52 20.24 -14.15
N PHE A 110 1.32 19.69 -13.97
CA PHE A 110 0.99 18.33 -14.40
C PHE A 110 0.41 18.37 -15.81
N SER A 111 1.07 17.73 -16.79
CA SER A 111 0.64 17.86 -18.18
C SER A 111 -0.71 17.18 -18.43
N LYS A 112 -1.47 17.68 -19.42
CA LYS A 112 -2.75 17.07 -19.80
C LYS A 112 -2.61 15.60 -20.20
N ALA A 113 -1.52 15.26 -20.89
CA ALA A 113 -1.24 13.88 -21.30
C ALA A 113 -0.99 12.96 -20.09
N GLU A 114 -0.20 13.43 -19.11
CA GLU A 114 0.03 12.69 -17.87
C GLU A 114 -1.25 12.56 -17.05
N PHE A 115 -2.07 13.60 -17.00
CA PHE A 115 -3.35 13.57 -16.30
C PHE A 115 -4.36 12.61 -16.94
N ALA A 116 -4.44 12.61 -18.26
CA ALA A 116 -5.24 11.64 -19.00
C ALA A 116 -4.79 10.20 -18.71
N ARG A 117 -3.47 9.96 -18.74
CA ARG A 117 -2.90 8.65 -18.38
C ARG A 117 -3.24 8.24 -16.94
N LEU A 118 -3.12 9.17 -15.99
CA LEU A 118 -3.45 8.92 -14.58
C LEU A 118 -4.95 8.62 -14.39
N LYS A 119 -5.83 9.32 -15.11
CA LYS A 119 -7.27 9.03 -15.14
C LYS A 119 -7.54 7.63 -15.68
N ASP A 120 -6.88 7.22 -16.76
CA ASP A 120 -7.05 5.87 -17.31
C ASP A 120 -6.59 4.80 -16.32
N GLN A 121 -5.47 5.03 -15.62
CA GLN A 121 -5.00 4.17 -14.52
C GLN A 121 -6.03 4.09 -13.39
N CYS A 122 -6.56 5.22 -12.93
CA CYS A 122 -7.59 5.28 -11.90
C CYS A 122 -8.88 4.56 -12.32
N LYS A 123 -9.28 4.68 -13.59
CA LYS A 123 -10.45 4.01 -14.15
C LYS A 123 -10.27 2.50 -14.13
N LYS A 124 -9.10 2.01 -14.52
CA LYS A 124 -8.75 0.58 -14.45
C LYS A 124 -8.84 0.09 -13.01
N MET A 125 -8.17 0.73 -12.06
CA MET A 125 -8.21 0.32 -10.64
C MET A 125 -9.64 0.27 -10.08
N LEU A 126 -10.46 1.29 -10.39
CA LEU A 126 -11.83 1.40 -9.90
C LEU A 126 -12.79 0.38 -10.51
N ALA A 127 -12.47 -0.20 -11.67
CA ALA A 127 -13.22 -1.32 -12.22
C ALA A 127 -13.08 -2.59 -11.35
N PHE A 128 -11.99 -2.67 -10.58
CA PHE A 128 -11.66 -3.81 -9.73
C PHE A 128 -12.02 -3.58 -8.26
N SER A 129 -11.74 -2.40 -7.73
CA SER A 129 -12.03 -2.07 -6.34
C SER A 129 -12.34 -0.60 -6.13
N PRO A 130 -13.39 -0.24 -5.36
CA PRO A 130 -13.61 1.13 -4.92
C PRO A 130 -12.51 1.61 -3.94
N ALA A 131 -11.77 0.69 -3.30
CA ALA A 131 -10.63 1.00 -2.45
C ALA A 131 -9.36 1.19 -3.32
N SER A 132 -9.39 2.19 -4.19
CA SER A 132 -8.31 2.53 -5.12
C SER A 132 -7.80 3.94 -4.87
N PHE A 133 -6.49 4.09 -4.80
CA PHE A 133 -5.84 5.32 -4.35
C PHE A 133 -4.63 5.68 -5.20
N VAL A 134 -4.26 6.95 -5.18
CA VAL A 134 -3.02 7.47 -5.78
C VAL A 134 -2.13 7.96 -4.66
N PHE A 135 -0.91 7.43 -4.58
CA PHE A 135 0.11 7.88 -3.64
C PHE A 135 1.01 8.88 -4.36
N LEU A 136 1.05 10.10 -3.85
CA LEU A 136 1.88 11.17 -4.39
C LEU A 136 3.18 11.26 -3.58
N TYR A 137 4.29 11.03 -4.25
CA TYR A 137 5.63 11.26 -3.73
C TYR A 137 6.10 12.65 -4.13
N SER A 138 6.84 13.30 -3.24
CA SER A 138 7.34 14.66 -3.43
C SER A 138 8.60 14.85 -2.57
N LYS A 139 9.55 15.64 -3.06
CA LYS A 139 10.68 16.12 -2.26
C LYS A 139 10.24 17.18 -1.26
N GLU A 140 9.24 17.97 -1.64
CA GLU A 140 8.75 19.15 -0.91
C GLU A 140 7.76 18.83 0.20
N SER A 141 7.10 17.66 0.16
CA SER A 141 6.06 17.29 1.13
C SER A 141 6.18 15.84 1.64
N ASP A 142 5.30 15.47 2.58
CA ASP A 142 5.09 14.08 3.01
C ASP A 142 4.37 13.30 1.89
N ILE A 143 4.28 11.96 2.00
CA ILE A 143 3.47 11.18 1.07
C ILE A 143 2.00 11.49 1.34
N VAL A 144 1.31 11.98 0.32
CA VAL A 144 -0.13 12.23 0.39
C VAL A 144 -0.89 11.27 -0.50
N VAL A 145 -2.08 10.90 -0.05
CA VAL A 145 -2.93 9.87 -0.65
C VAL A 145 -4.22 10.52 -1.11
N VAL A 146 -4.52 10.36 -2.41
CA VAL A 146 -5.74 10.84 -3.06
C VAL A 146 -6.59 9.64 -3.46
N ARG A 147 -7.92 9.75 -3.37
CA ARG A 147 -8.80 8.68 -3.87
C ARG A 147 -8.82 8.69 -5.39
N ALA A 148 -8.72 7.53 -6.03
CA ALA A 148 -8.80 7.40 -7.49
C ALA A 148 -10.11 8.01 -8.05
N LYS A 149 -11.20 7.93 -7.29
CA LYS A 149 -12.51 8.50 -7.67
C LYS A 149 -12.48 10.02 -7.77
N ASP A 150 -11.65 10.68 -6.96
CA ASP A 150 -11.55 12.15 -6.97
C ASP A 150 -10.74 12.61 -8.21
N ILE A 151 -9.68 11.87 -8.56
CA ILE A 151 -8.90 12.08 -9.80
C ILE A 151 -9.78 11.94 -11.05
N LEU A 152 -10.67 10.95 -11.09
CA LEU A 152 -11.57 10.76 -12.24
C LEU A 152 -12.54 11.93 -12.44
N LYS A 153 -12.96 12.56 -11.34
CA LYS A 153 -14.00 13.60 -11.35
C LYS A 153 -13.44 15.00 -11.49
N SER A 154 -12.14 15.20 -11.27
CA SER A 154 -11.54 16.51 -11.30
C SER A 154 -11.24 16.97 -12.74
N PRO A 155 -11.17 18.29 -12.96
CA PRO A 155 -10.53 18.83 -14.16
C PRO A 155 -9.03 18.49 -14.18
N ASP A 156 -8.37 18.79 -15.30
CA ASP A 156 -6.92 18.66 -15.41
C ASP A 156 -6.26 19.60 -14.40
N CYS A 157 -5.57 19.03 -13.41
CA CYS A 157 -4.93 19.74 -12.31
C CYS A 157 -3.73 18.93 -11.79
N ASN A 158 -2.91 19.56 -10.95
CA ASN A 158 -1.95 18.79 -10.16
C ASN A 158 -2.73 17.97 -9.11
N PRO A 159 -2.52 16.64 -9.00
CA PRO A 159 -3.19 15.82 -8.00
C PRO A 159 -3.03 16.30 -6.54
N HIS A 160 -1.99 17.08 -6.22
CA HIS A 160 -1.81 17.72 -4.92
C HIS A 160 -2.87 18.78 -4.60
N GLU A 161 -3.57 19.32 -5.60
CA GLU A 161 -4.66 20.28 -5.43
C GLU A 161 -5.97 19.61 -4.97
N LEU A 162 -6.06 18.29 -5.03
CA LEU A 162 -7.24 17.53 -4.63
C LEU A 162 -7.25 17.23 -3.12
N THR A 163 -8.44 16.93 -2.59
CA THR A 163 -8.58 16.49 -1.20
C THR A 163 -7.74 15.23 -0.97
N SER A 164 -6.71 15.37 -0.15
CA SER A 164 -5.73 14.33 0.13
C SER A 164 -5.62 14.07 1.64
N LYS A 165 -4.97 12.96 1.98
CA LYS A 165 -4.62 12.59 3.36
C LYS A 165 -3.14 12.26 3.44
N LYS A 166 -2.48 12.60 4.55
CA LYS A 166 -1.13 12.07 4.82
C LYS A 166 -1.16 10.54 4.89
N MET A 167 -0.10 9.87 4.41
CA MET A 167 0.01 8.41 4.40
C MET A 167 -0.21 7.80 5.79
N VAL A 168 0.34 8.39 6.84
CA VAL A 168 0.12 7.93 8.24
C VAL A 168 -1.36 7.93 8.65
N ASN A 169 -2.14 8.92 8.21
CA ASN A 169 -3.58 8.99 8.51
C ASN A 169 -4.36 7.99 7.66
N PHE A 170 -3.95 7.82 6.40
CA PHE A 170 -4.51 6.78 5.53
C PHE A 170 -4.32 5.38 6.12
N TYR A 171 -3.10 5.03 6.57
CA TYR A 171 -2.84 3.72 7.17
C TYR A 171 -3.53 3.54 8.53
N ARG A 172 -3.66 4.61 9.33
CA ARG A 172 -4.50 4.59 10.53
C ARG A 172 -5.93 4.16 10.21
N GLU A 173 -6.57 4.86 9.28
CA GLU A 173 -7.93 4.56 8.82
C GLU A 173 -8.03 3.15 8.21
N HIS A 174 -6.97 2.71 7.52
CA HIS A 174 -6.88 1.34 7.03
C HIS A 174 -6.87 0.34 8.19
N PHE A 175 -5.97 0.46 9.17
CA PHE A 175 -5.92 -0.47 10.30
C PHE A 175 -7.20 -0.46 11.15
N GLU A 176 -7.82 0.71 11.35
CA GLU A 176 -9.10 0.88 12.04
C GLU A 176 -10.31 0.34 11.26
N CYS A 177 -10.09 -0.18 10.04
CA CYS A 177 -11.10 -0.75 9.15
C CYS A 177 -12.09 0.26 8.54
N PHE A 178 -11.72 1.54 8.48
CA PHE A 178 -12.45 2.54 7.70
C PHE A 178 -12.09 2.50 6.22
N ILE A 179 -10.84 2.14 5.89
CA ILE A 179 -10.36 1.99 4.52
C ILE A 179 -10.04 0.53 4.21
N GLY A 180 -10.49 0.08 3.04
CA GLY A 180 -10.13 -1.22 2.47
C GLY A 180 -11.35 -1.93 1.88
N ASP A 181 -11.09 -2.76 0.88
CA ASP A 181 -12.06 -3.60 0.22
C ASP A 181 -11.91 -5.04 0.74
N ARG A 182 -13.00 -5.57 1.30
CA ARG A 182 -13.07 -6.97 1.76
C ARG A 182 -13.03 -7.96 0.61
N GLY A 183 -13.23 -7.53 -0.65
CA GLY A 183 -13.04 -8.34 -1.85
C GLY A 183 -11.57 -8.70 -2.11
N ILE A 184 -10.62 -7.95 -1.56
CA ILE A 184 -9.18 -8.18 -1.66
C ILE A 184 -8.72 -8.94 -0.41
N HIS A 185 -9.01 -10.25 -0.32
CA HIS A 185 -8.91 -11.01 0.94
C HIS A 185 -8.25 -12.40 0.87
N ARG A 186 -7.60 -12.79 -0.24
CA ARG A 186 -6.98 -14.12 -0.34
C ARG A 186 -5.48 -14.10 0.00
N ALA A 187 -5.13 -14.31 1.26
CA ALA A 187 -3.74 -14.40 1.74
C ALA A 187 -3.30 -15.85 2.04
N ASN A 188 -3.48 -16.76 1.09
CA ASN A 188 -2.68 -18.01 1.02
C ASN A 188 -1.74 -17.93 -0.19
N PRO A 189 -0.65 -18.71 -0.32
CA PRO A 189 0.29 -18.59 -1.45
C PRO A 189 -0.38 -18.65 -2.82
N GLN A 190 -1.29 -19.60 -3.01
CA GLN A 190 -2.15 -19.66 -4.21
C GLN A 190 -2.99 -18.39 -4.35
N GLY A 191 -3.59 -17.89 -3.28
CA GLY A 191 -4.41 -16.70 -3.25
C GLY A 191 -3.64 -15.41 -3.45
N LEU A 192 -2.38 -15.31 -3.02
CA LEU A 192 -1.51 -14.16 -3.25
C LEU A 192 -1.02 -14.15 -4.68
N GLU A 193 -0.72 -15.31 -5.25
CA GLU A 193 -0.41 -15.47 -6.65
C GLU A 193 -1.66 -15.31 -7.52
N ASP A 194 -2.83 -15.79 -7.08
CA ASP A 194 -4.14 -15.58 -7.71
C ASP A 194 -4.52 -14.11 -7.61
N LEU A 195 -4.28 -13.43 -6.48
CA LEU A 195 -4.51 -12.00 -6.33
C LEU A 195 -3.51 -11.24 -7.22
N ARG A 196 -2.25 -11.67 -7.27
CA ARG A 196 -1.23 -11.07 -8.14
C ARG A 196 -1.55 -11.30 -9.61
N GLN A 197 -2.06 -12.47 -10.01
CA GLN A 197 -2.47 -12.80 -11.38
C GLN A 197 -3.81 -12.16 -11.73
N ARG A 198 -4.78 -12.21 -10.82
CA ARG A 198 -6.12 -11.62 -10.98
C ARG A 198 -6.09 -10.10 -10.97
N TYR A 199 -5.10 -9.49 -10.30
CA TYR A 199 -4.94 -8.04 -10.23
C TYR A 199 -3.69 -7.53 -10.96
N GLU A 200 -2.95 -8.40 -11.68
CA GLU A 200 -1.62 -8.18 -12.33
C GLU A 200 -0.79 -7.05 -11.71
N ALA A 201 -0.78 -6.99 -10.37
CA ALA A 201 -0.15 -5.90 -9.66
C ALA A 201 1.36 -6.11 -9.75
N LYS A 202 2.10 -5.06 -10.17
CA LYS A 202 3.57 -5.14 -10.27
C LYS A 202 4.20 -5.57 -8.95
N ARG A 203 3.57 -5.16 -7.85
CA ARG A 203 3.98 -5.45 -6.48
C ARG A 203 2.78 -5.76 -5.59
N LEU A 204 2.97 -6.68 -4.66
CA LEU A 204 2.00 -6.97 -3.59
C LEU A 204 2.70 -6.86 -2.26
N VAL A 205 2.14 -6.11 -1.32
CA VAL A 205 2.53 -6.15 0.10
C VAL A 205 1.41 -6.80 0.91
N LEU A 206 1.71 -7.93 1.54
CA LEU A 206 0.83 -8.56 2.52
C LEU A 206 1.27 -8.16 3.92
N LEU A 207 0.34 -7.64 4.71
CA LEU A 207 0.49 -7.42 6.15
C LEU A 207 -0.34 -8.49 6.87
N TYR A 208 0.30 -9.43 7.54
CA TYR A 208 -0.36 -10.47 8.33
C TYR A 208 -0.07 -10.26 9.81
N GLY A 209 -1.12 -10.21 10.64
CA GLY A 209 -1.01 -10.11 12.09
C GLY A 209 -1.75 -11.25 12.79
N SER A 210 -1.09 -11.92 13.74
CA SER A 210 -1.69 -12.91 14.63
C SER A 210 -1.35 -12.60 16.09
N GLU A 211 -2.12 -13.13 17.05
CA GLU A 211 -1.74 -13.05 18.46
C GLU A 211 -0.33 -13.59 18.67
N GLY A 212 0.46 -12.86 19.45
CA GLY A 212 1.81 -13.25 19.83
C GLY A 212 1.79 -13.93 21.18
N ASP A 213 1.74 -15.26 21.21
CA ASP A 213 2.09 -16.01 22.41
C ASP A 213 3.61 -16.01 22.61
N GLU A 214 4.06 -15.90 23.87
CA GLU A 214 5.48 -16.11 24.25
C GLU A 214 5.91 -17.59 24.11
N SER A 215 4.96 -18.49 23.84
CA SER A 215 5.17 -19.93 23.72
C SER A 215 4.46 -20.55 22.52
N TYR A 216 4.58 -19.97 21.33
CA TYR A 216 4.26 -20.71 20.12
C TYR A 216 5.32 -20.47 19.07
N ASP A 217 5.97 -21.58 18.70
CA ASP A 217 6.68 -21.73 17.44
C ASP A 217 5.87 -21.02 16.38
N ALA A 218 6.55 -20.14 15.65
CA ALA A 218 6.02 -19.45 14.50
C ALA A 218 5.04 -20.38 13.80
N VAL A 219 3.81 -19.92 13.57
CA VAL A 219 3.01 -20.50 12.51
C VAL A 219 3.93 -20.46 11.31
N GLN A 220 4.59 -21.60 11.05
CA GLN A 220 5.10 -21.94 9.76
C GLN A 220 3.82 -21.87 8.94
N LEU A 221 3.59 -20.71 8.36
CA LEU A 221 3.03 -20.68 7.03
C LEU A 221 3.93 -21.66 6.31
N ASN A 222 3.49 -22.91 6.19
CA ASN A 222 4.03 -23.87 5.26
C ASN A 222 3.71 -23.24 3.91
N LEU A 223 4.56 -22.30 3.52
CA LEU A 223 4.58 -21.60 2.25
C LEU A 223 5.13 -22.52 1.15
N PHE A 224 5.37 -23.80 1.49
CA PHE A 224 5.96 -24.86 0.70
C PHE A 224 5.34 -26.22 1.03
N GLU A 225 4.00 -26.33 0.96
CA GLU A 225 3.33 -27.55 0.50
C GLU A 225 2.21 -27.18 -0.46
#